data_AF-A0A269YZ44-F1
#
_entry.id   AF-A0A269YZ44-F1
#
_cell.length_a   1.000
_cell.length_b   1.000
_cell.length_c   1.000
_cell.angle_alpha   90.00
_cell.angle_beta   90.00
_cell.angle_gamma   90.00
#
_symmetry.space_group_name_H-M   'P 1'
#
loop_
_entity.id
_entity.type
_entity.pdbx_description
1 polymer ?
#
loop_
_entity_poly.entity_id
_entity_poly.type
_entity_poly.pdbx_seq_one_letter_code
_entity_poly.pdbx_strand_id
1 'polypeptide(L)' 'LSQAQGGGGGGRMMNFGKSKAKMYDSSKRRVRFSDVAGADEEKQELVEIVDFLKDNKKFKQMGSRIPKGV' A
#
# COMPACT_ATOMS: atom_id res chain seq x y z
N LEU A 1 34.08 35.05 12.03
CA LEU A 1 34.82 33.78 11.84
C LEU A 1 34.11 32.73 12.71
N SER A 2 33.17 31.97 12.14
CA SER A 2 33.37 30.56 11.69
C SER A 2 33.95 29.71 12.82
N GLN A 3 33.32 28.66 13.35
CA GLN A 3 32.81 27.51 12.60
C GLN A 3 32.07 26.59 13.60
N ALA A 4 30.74 26.49 13.47
CA ALA A 4 29.98 25.42 14.12
C ALA A 4 30.07 24.17 13.23
N GLN A 5 31.06 23.30 13.48
CA GLN A 5 31.23 22.05 12.75
C GLN A 5 31.36 20.88 13.72
N GLY A 6 30.36 20.00 13.67
CA GLY A 6 30.30 18.75 14.42
C GLY A 6 29.10 17.91 13.97
N GLY A 7 28.85 17.85 12.68
CA GLY A 7 27.80 17.03 12.08
C GLY A 7 28.10 15.54 12.24
N GLY A 8 27.14 14.77 12.75
CA GLY A 8 27.25 13.30 12.77
C GLY A 8 26.15 12.57 13.55
N GLY A 9 25.60 13.17 14.61
CA GLY A 9 24.66 12.47 15.51
C GLY A 9 23.18 12.83 15.35
N GLY A 10 22.85 14.09 15.00
CA GLY A 10 21.48 14.63 15.11
C GLY A 10 20.49 14.22 13.99
N GLY A 11 20.98 13.79 12.82
CA GLY A 11 20.12 13.46 11.68
C GLY A 11 19.32 12.16 11.84
N ARG A 12 19.79 11.23 12.69
CA ARG A 12 19.15 9.91 12.88
C ARG A 12 17.91 9.98 13.77
N MET A 13 17.91 10.83 14.79
CA MET A 13 16.73 11.06 15.64
C MET A 13 15.60 11.77 14.88
N MET A 14 15.92 12.67 13.94
CA MET A 14 14.91 13.42 13.16
C MET A 14 14.17 12.57 12.11
N ASN A 15 14.63 11.35 11.82
CA ASN A 15 13.99 10.43 10.87
C ASN A 15 13.15 9.33 11.54
N PHE A 16 13.18 9.20 12.87
CA PHE A 16 12.46 8.15 13.61
C PHE A 16 10.93 8.28 13.54
N GLY A 17 10.40 9.49 13.31
CA GLY A 17 8.96 9.73 13.21
C GLY A 17 8.40 9.78 11.78
N LYS A 18 9.24 9.66 10.75
CA LYS A 18 8.80 9.83 9.36
C LYS A 18 8.33 8.50 8.78
N SER A 19 7.13 8.51 8.18
CA SER A 19 6.58 7.35 7.49
C SER A 19 7.50 6.88 6.36
N LYS A 20 7.80 5.57 6.33
CA LYS A 20 8.54 4.92 5.24
C LYS A 20 7.62 4.46 4.10
N ALA A 21 6.36 4.92 4.08
CA ALA A 21 5.39 4.51 3.07
C ALA A 21 5.89 4.82 1.66
N LYS A 22 5.80 3.82 0.78
CA LYS A 22 6.18 3.97 -0.63
C LYS A 22 4.92 4.22 -1.44
N MET A 23 4.77 5.44 -1.96
CA MET A 23 3.68 5.76 -2.88
C MET A 23 3.92 5.09 -4.23
N TYR A 24 2.91 4.39 -4.71
CA TYR A 24 2.88 3.84 -6.05
C TYR A 24 2.20 4.83 -6.98
N ASP A 25 2.90 5.20 -8.05
CA ASP A 25 2.36 6.00 -9.13
C ASP A 25 2.08 5.07 -10.32
N SER A 26 1.01 5.39 -11.04
CA SER A 26 0.52 4.78 -12.26
C SER A 26 1.55 4.66 -13.39
N SER A 27 2.64 5.45 -13.33
CA SER A 27 3.80 5.44 -14.25
C SER A 27 4.73 4.24 -14.04
N LYS A 28 4.67 3.59 -12.88
CA LYS A 28 5.49 2.41 -12.57
C LYS A 28 4.88 1.14 -13.20
N ARG A 29 5.73 0.13 -13.43
CA ARG A 29 5.31 -1.19 -13.96
C ARG A 29 4.15 -1.75 -13.16
N ARG A 30 3.01 -1.97 -13.81
CA ARG A 30 1.82 -2.59 -13.22
C ARG A 30 1.99 -4.11 -13.27
N VAL A 31 1.66 -4.76 -12.15
CA VAL A 31 1.58 -6.23 -12.04
C VAL A 31 0.11 -6.62 -12.00
N ARG A 32 -0.27 -7.67 -12.72
CA ARG A 32 -1.63 -8.22 -12.78
C ARG A 32 -1.67 -9.62 -12.16
N PHE A 33 -2.87 -10.12 -11.86
CA PHE A 33 -3.04 -11.51 -11.39
C PHE A 33 -2.52 -12.56 -12.38
N SER A 34 -2.51 -12.25 -13.68
CA SER A 34 -1.89 -13.09 -14.72
C SER A 34 -0.39 -13.27 -14.56
N ASP A 35 0.28 -12.34 -13.86
CA ASP A 35 1.73 -12.33 -13.70
C ASP A 35 2.17 -13.11 -12.45
N VAL A 36 1.23 -13.68 -11.69
CA VAL A 36 1.46 -14.46 -10.48
C VAL A 36 1.13 -15.92 -10.77
N ALA A 37 2.02 -16.86 -10.48
CA ALA A 37 1.79 -18.29 -10.68
C ALA A 37 1.53 -19.02 -9.34
N GLY A 38 0.73 -20.09 -9.36
CA GLY A 38 0.59 -21.05 -8.25
C GLY A 38 -0.23 -20.62 -7.03
N ALA A 39 -0.93 -19.49 -7.10
CA ALA A 39 -1.77 -18.93 -6.01
C ALA A 39 -3.21 -18.72 -6.49
N ASP A 40 -3.79 -19.73 -7.12
CA ASP A 40 -5.05 -19.57 -7.84
C ASP A 40 -6.25 -19.42 -6.89
N GLU A 41 -6.22 -20.11 -5.74
CA GLU A 41 -7.23 -19.99 -4.68
C GLU A 41 -7.20 -18.59 -4.05
N GLU A 42 -6.00 -18.10 -3.68
CA GLU A 42 -5.81 -16.79 -3.07
C GLU A 42 -6.13 -15.65 -4.04
N LYS A 43 -5.79 -15.79 -5.33
CA LYS A 43 -6.22 -14.82 -6.35
C LYS A 43 -7.74 -14.73 -6.41
N GLN A 44 -8.44 -15.85 -6.30
CA GLN A 44 -9.89 -15.89 -6.44
C GLN A 44 -10.59 -15.20 -5.26
N GLU A 45 -10.06 -15.34 -4.04
CA GLU A 45 -10.49 -14.56 -2.89
C GLU A 45 -10.23 -13.05 -3.09
N LEU A 46 -9.04 -12.69 -3.55
CA LEU A 46 -8.67 -11.29 -3.78
C LEU A 46 -9.46 -10.62 -4.92
N VAL A 47 -10.00 -11.39 -5.88
CA VAL A 47 -10.87 -10.86 -6.94
C VAL A 47 -12.11 -10.20 -6.35
N GLU A 48 -12.73 -10.79 -5.33
CA GLU A 48 -13.91 -10.21 -4.67
C GLU A 48 -13.57 -8.84 -4.07
N ILE A 49 -12.40 -8.75 -3.44
CA ILE A 49 -11.93 -7.51 -2.82
C ILE A 49 -11.66 -6.43 -3.88
N VAL A 50 -11.04 -6.81 -5.00
CA VAL A 50 -10.81 -5.90 -6.14
C VAL A 50 -12.15 -5.41 -6.70
N ASP A 51 -13.14 -6.29 -6.86
CA ASP A 51 -14.45 -5.92 -7.40
C ASP A 51 -15.23 -5.03 -6.43
N PHE A 52 -15.11 -5.27 -5.13
CA PHE A 52 -15.60 -4.34 -4.10
C PHE A 52 -14.96 -2.95 -4.23
N LEU A 53 -13.63 -2.88 -4.35
CA LEU A 53 -12.92 -1.60 -4.46
C LEU A 53 -13.28 -0.85 -5.75
N LYS A 54 -13.64 -1.56 -6.82
CA LYS A 54 -14.13 -0.96 -8.07
C LYS A 54 -15.55 -0.42 -7.96
N ASP A 55 -16.48 -1.18 -7.38
CA ASP A 55 -17.90 -0.80 -7.29
C ASP A 55 -18.45 -0.94 -5.86
N ASN A 56 -17.96 -0.11 -4.95
CA ASN A 56 -18.35 -0.20 -3.54
C ASN A 56 -19.85 0.05 -3.28
N LYS A 57 -20.55 0.73 -4.20
CA LYS A 57 -21.94 1.15 -4.01
C LYS A 57 -22.86 -0.05 -4.08
N LYS A 58 -22.63 -0.96 -5.03
CA LYS A 58 -23.35 -2.22 -5.17
C LYS A 58 -23.29 -3.04 -3.87
N PHE A 59 -22.10 -3.18 -3.29
CA PHE A 59 -21.91 -3.98 -2.07
C PHE A 59 -22.50 -3.32 -0.82
N LYS A 60 -22.44 -1.98 -0.71
CA LYS A 60 -23.12 -1.24 0.37
C LYS A 60 -24.65 -1.41 0.30
N GLN A 61 -25.23 -1.41 -0.90
CA GLN A 61 -26.68 -1.61 -1.07
C GLN A 61 -27.12 -3.04 -0.70
N MET A 62 -26.28 -4.05 -0.95
CA MET A 62 -26.56 -5.43 -0.53
C MET A 62 -26.34 -5.67 0.97
N GLY A 63 -25.83 -4.70 1.72
CA GLY A 63 -25.57 -4.83 3.16
C GLY A 63 -24.33 -5.64 3.51
N SER A 64 -23.45 -5.95 2.55
CA SER A 64 -22.23 -6.71 2.80
C SER A 64 -21.24 -5.92 3.66
N ARG A 65 -20.66 -6.59 4.66
CA ARG A 65 -19.67 -6.00 5.56
C ARG A 65 -18.28 -6.05 4.91
N ILE A 66 -17.65 -4.88 4.82
CA ILE A 66 -16.37 -4.71 4.13
C ILE A 66 -15.22 -5.26 5.00
N PRO A 67 -14.34 -6.13 4.45
CA PRO A 67 -13.10 -6.52 5.11
C PRO A 67 -12.23 -5.27 5.37
N LYS A 68 -11.83 -5.05 6.63
CA LYS A 68 -10.95 -3.91 7.01
C LYS A 68 -9.46 -4.26 6.93
N GLY A 69 -9.15 -5.49 6.56
CA GLY A 69 -7.81 -6.06 6.42
C GLY A 69 -7.95 -7.49 5.92
N VAL A 70 -6.89 -7.94 5.23
CA VAL A 70 -6.72 -9.29 4.67
C VAL A 70 -5.31 -9.71 5.03
#